data_AF-U3TZ54-F1
#
_entry.id   AF-U3TZ54-F1
#
_cell.length_a   1.000
_cell.length_b   1.000
_cell.length_c   1.000
_cell.angle_alpha   90.00
_cell.angle_beta   90.00
_cell.angle_gamma   90.00
#
_symmetry.space_group_name_H-M   'P 1'
#
loop_
_entity.id
_entity.type
_entity.pdbx_description
1 polymer ?
#
loop_
_entity_poly.entity_id
_entity_poly.type
_entity_poly.pdbx_seq_one_letter_code
_entity_poly.pdbx_strand_id
1 'polypeptide(L)'
;MSIHFPLQADGALDALQPALRFKSVAGTGNQPLANGTPVFNSPEVFSPLMLMKQSALENNLRQLAAFCQENGVMLAAHCKTSMSPAILRRAVSEGGAWGLSAATPAQVCALRQFGIRNVFLANELVDPAGIRWIDQWQQQHPDHGFLCYVDSLQGVKLLEQHLGGAQIAVLLEMSVSGGRTGCRSPQAALEIA
;
A
#
# COMPACT_ATOMS: atom_id res chain seq x y z
N MET A 1 -14.01 -8.81 24.34
CA MET A 1 -14.39 -8.22 23.04
C MET A 1 -13.26 -8.56 22.08
N SER A 2 -13.43 -9.50 21.17
CA SER A 2 -12.41 -9.80 20.16
C SER A 2 -12.48 -8.70 19.09
N ILE A 3 -11.40 -7.93 18.93
CA ILE A 3 -11.28 -6.97 17.84
C ILE A 3 -11.07 -7.80 16.57
N HIS A 4 -12.07 -7.87 15.70
CA HIS A 4 -11.94 -8.56 14.42
C HIS A 4 -11.29 -7.62 13.40
N PHE A 5 -10.18 -8.05 12.82
CA PHE A 5 -9.57 -7.34 11.70
C PHE A 5 -10.53 -7.39 10.50
N PRO A 6 -10.88 -6.24 9.88
CA PRO A 6 -12.01 -6.18 8.95
C PRO A 6 -11.68 -6.70 7.54
N LEU A 7 -10.42 -7.08 7.28
CA LEU A 7 -9.99 -7.60 5.98
C LEU A 7 -9.52 -9.05 6.07
N GLN A 8 -9.62 -9.78 4.96
CA GLN A 8 -8.99 -11.09 4.82
C GLN A 8 -7.48 -10.93 4.60
N ALA A 9 -6.69 -11.37 5.57
CA ALA A 9 -5.24 -11.21 5.57
C ALA A 9 -4.52 -12.34 4.80
N ASP A 10 -4.90 -12.57 3.56
CA ASP A 10 -4.46 -13.72 2.76
C ASP A 10 -3.17 -13.49 1.96
N GLY A 11 -2.71 -12.24 1.82
CA GLY A 11 -1.55 -11.90 0.99
C GLY A 11 -1.76 -12.23 -0.50
N ALA A 12 -3.01 -12.25 -0.97
CA ALA A 12 -3.30 -12.60 -2.36
C ALA A 12 -2.87 -11.50 -3.34
N LEU A 13 -2.36 -11.94 -4.50
CA LEU A 13 -1.90 -11.09 -5.59
C LEU A 13 -2.63 -11.46 -6.88
N ASP A 14 -3.10 -10.45 -7.60
CA ASP A 14 -3.51 -10.61 -8.98
C ASP A 14 -2.31 -10.62 -9.92
N ALA A 15 -2.58 -10.98 -11.17
CA ALA A 15 -1.64 -10.75 -12.26
C ALA A 15 -1.32 -9.26 -12.38
N LEU A 16 -0.06 -8.96 -12.69
CA LEU A 16 0.38 -7.61 -12.99
C LEU A 16 -0.35 -7.11 -14.25
N GLN A 17 -0.95 -5.92 -14.20
CA GLN A 17 -1.57 -5.38 -15.41
C GLN A 17 -0.48 -4.96 -16.42
N PRO A 18 -0.65 -5.30 -17.72
CA PRO A 18 0.39 -5.12 -18.75
C PRO A 18 0.70 -3.65 -19.09
N ALA A 19 0.00 -2.68 -18.50
CA ALA A 19 0.06 -1.27 -18.86
C ALA A 19 1.07 -0.44 -18.04
N LEU A 20 2.00 -1.07 -17.32
CA LEU A 20 2.95 -0.32 -16.48
C LEU A 20 3.96 0.45 -17.33
N ARG A 21 3.65 1.74 -17.53
CA ARG A 21 4.55 2.71 -18.14
C ARG A 21 5.53 3.19 -17.09
N PHE A 22 6.76 2.72 -17.18
CA PHE A 22 7.86 3.28 -16.40
C PHE A 22 8.16 4.70 -16.89
N LYS A 23 8.41 5.62 -15.96
CA LYS A 23 8.88 6.98 -16.31
C LYS A 23 10.21 6.93 -17.07
N SER A 24 11.05 5.95 -16.75
CA SER A 24 12.31 5.64 -17.41
C SER A 24 12.68 4.18 -17.11
N VAL A 25 13.22 3.47 -18.09
CA VAL A 25 13.79 2.14 -17.94
C VAL A 25 15.24 2.18 -18.43
N ALA A 26 16.14 1.51 -17.73
CA ALA A 26 17.52 1.34 -18.19
C ALA A 26 17.56 0.57 -19.53
N GLY A 27 18.63 0.73 -20.32
CA GLY A 27 18.69 0.17 -21.67
C GLY A 27 18.04 1.07 -22.71
N THR A 28 17.30 0.48 -23.63
CA THR A 28 16.62 1.16 -24.76
C THR A 28 15.29 1.82 -24.37
N GLY A 29 14.98 1.88 -23.07
CA GLY A 29 13.84 2.62 -22.53
C GLY A 29 12.46 1.96 -22.72
N ASN A 30 12.39 0.81 -23.39
CA ASN A 30 11.15 0.09 -23.65
C ASN A 30 11.00 -1.22 -22.84
N GLN A 31 12.07 -1.74 -22.25
CA GLN A 31 12.07 -2.97 -21.48
C GLN A 31 13.20 -2.98 -20.43
N PRO A 32 13.04 -3.71 -19.31
CA PRO A 32 14.11 -3.90 -18.34
C PRO A 32 15.34 -4.57 -18.97
N LEU A 33 16.53 -4.26 -18.45
CA LEU A 33 17.77 -4.94 -18.81
C LEU A 33 17.69 -6.43 -18.44
N ALA A 34 18.37 -7.28 -19.21
CA ALA A 34 18.44 -8.70 -18.93
C ALA A 34 19.14 -8.97 -17.59
N ASN A 35 18.69 -10.00 -16.86
CA ASN A 35 19.36 -10.45 -15.65
C ASN A 35 20.81 -10.85 -15.97
N GLY A 36 21.76 -10.39 -15.15
CA GLY A 36 23.19 -10.60 -15.36
C GLY A 36 23.91 -9.49 -16.14
N THR A 37 23.19 -8.46 -16.62
CA THR A 37 23.80 -7.31 -17.29
C THR A 37 24.88 -6.65 -16.39
N PRO A 38 26.14 -6.52 -16.86
CA PRO A 38 27.20 -5.86 -16.10
C PRO A 38 26.94 -4.36 -15.95
N VAL A 39 26.43 -3.93 -14.80
CA VAL A 39 26.00 -2.54 -14.55
C VAL A 39 27.07 -1.49 -14.84
N PHE A 40 28.35 -1.78 -14.56
CA PHE A 40 29.43 -0.79 -14.73
C PHE A 40 30.17 -0.88 -16.07
N ASN A 41 29.94 -1.94 -16.85
CA ASN A 41 30.71 -2.22 -18.06
C ASN A 41 29.84 -2.38 -19.32
N SER A 42 28.51 -2.42 -19.17
CA SER A 42 27.59 -2.59 -20.28
C SER A 42 27.36 -1.28 -21.03
N PRO A 43 27.44 -1.26 -22.37
CA PRO A 43 27.09 -0.08 -23.17
C PRO A 43 25.59 0.23 -23.16
N GLU A 44 24.75 -0.66 -22.63
CA GLU A 44 23.30 -0.47 -22.49
C GLU A 44 22.93 0.25 -21.17
N VAL A 45 23.91 0.53 -20.32
CA VAL A 45 23.71 1.09 -18.99
C VAL A 45 24.25 2.52 -18.95
N PHE A 46 23.36 3.49 -18.69
CA PHE A 46 23.68 4.91 -18.65
C PHE A 46 23.45 5.49 -17.25
N SER A 47 24.35 6.34 -16.77
CA SER A 47 24.21 7.04 -15.48
C SER A 47 23.29 8.27 -15.61
N PRO A 48 22.63 8.73 -14.52
CA PRO A 48 22.68 8.20 -13.16
C PRO A 48 21.79 6.96 -12.95
N LEU A 49 22.24 6.05 -12.07
CA LEU A 49 21.52 4.82 -11.74
C LEU A 49 21.24 4.76 -10.25
N MET A 50 20.04 4.29 -9.89
CA MET A 50 19.75 3.81 -8.55
C MET A 50 19.94 2.29 -8.53
N LEU A 51 20.88 1.81 -7.70
CA LEU A 51 21.16 0.38 -7.56
C LEU A 51 20.70 -0.13 -6.20
N MET A 52 20.17 -1.34 -6.20
CA MET A 52 19.79 -2.07 -4.99
C MET A 52 20.47 -3.43 -5.00
N LYS A 53 21.13 -3.79 -3.89
CA LYS A 53 21.73 -5.12 -3.74
C LYS A 53 20.64 -6.14 -3.50
N GLN A 54 20.50 -7.11 -4.41
CA GLN A 54 19.50 -8.16 -4.31
C GLN A 54 19.60 -8.94 -2.98
N SER A 55 20.83 -9.32 -2.59
CA SER A 55 21.06 -10.04 -1.33
C SER A 55 20.65 -9.25 -0.09
N ALA A 56 20.81 -7.92 -0.11
CA ALA A 56 20.38 -7.06 0.99
C ALA A 56 18.83 -6.96 1.05
N LEU A 57 18.17 -6.84 -0.10
CA LEU A 57 16.71 -6.86 -0.18
C LEU A 57 16.14 -8.17 0.37
N GLU A 58 16.67 -9.30 -0.08
CA GLU A 58 16.27 -10.64 0.37
C GLU A 58 16.50 -10.85 1.87
N ASN A 59 17.64 -10.41 2.38
CA ASN A 59 17.91 -10.44 3.81
C ASN A 59 16.88 -9.60 4.58
N ASN A 60 16.62 -8.36 4.14
CA ASN A 60 15.69 -7.47 4.84
C ASN A 60 14.25 -8.00 4.85
N LEU A 61 13.79 -8.57 3.72
CA LEU A 61 12.48 -9.21 3.64
C LEU A 61 12.36 -10.37 4.64
N ARG A 62 13.38 -11.25 4.69
CA ARG A 62 13.41 -12.39 5.61
C ARG A 62 13.43 -11.97 7.07
N GLN A 63 14.27 -10.99 7.43
CA GLN A 63 14.40 -10.51 8.80
C GLN A 63 13.10 -9.89 9.32
N LEU A 64 12.43 -9.07 8.50
CA LEU A 64 11.16 -8.45 8.87
C LEU A 64 10.04 -9.49 8.98
N ALA A 65 9.97 -10.44 8.04
CA ALA A 65 9.01 -11.53 8.09
C ALA A 65 9.16 -12.38 9.36
N ALA A 66 10.40 -12.77 9.70
CA ALA A 66 10.71 -13.53 10.90
C ALA A 66 10.32 -12.75 12.17
N PHE A 67 10.69 -11.47 12.25
CA PHE A 67 10.29 -10.61 13.36
C PHE A 67 8.77 -10.55 13.54
N CYS A 68 8.02 -10.36 12.45
CA CYS A 68 6.55 -10.32 12.51
C CYS A 68 5.96 -11.65 12.99
N GLN A 69 6.48 -12.77 12.49
CA GLN A 69 6.05 -14.11 12.90
C GLN A 69 6.34 -14.38 14.37
N GLU A 70 7.55 -14.07 14.85
CA GLU A 70 7.98 -14.27 16.24
C GLU A 70 7.14 -13.48 17.23
N ASN A 71 6.67 -12.29 16.82
CA ASN A 71 5.86 -11.42 17.66
C ASN A 71 4.35 -11.59 17.44
N GLY A 72 3.92 -12.49 16.55
CA GLY A 72 2.51 -12.71 16.23
C GLY A 72 1.81 -11.47 15.65
N VAL A 73 2.54 -10.61 14.94
CA VAL A 73 2.00 -9.38 14.33
C VAL A 73 1.89 -9.52 12.81
N MET A 74 0.89 -8.86 12.25
CA MET A 74 0.66 -8.82 10.81
C MET A 74 1.44 -7.67 10.15
N LEU A 75 2.03 -7.93 8.97
CA LEU A 75 2.78 -6.93 8.20
C LEU A 75 1.95 -6.35 7.05
N ALA A 76 1.80 -5.01 7.04
CA ALA A 76 1.34 -4.26 5.88
C ALA A 76 2.48 -3.35 5.37
N ALA A 77 3.30 -3.83 4.43
CA ALA A 77 4.51 -3.12 4.01
C ALA A 77 4.19 -1.78 3.31
N HIS A 78 4.90 -0.71 3.67
CA HIS A 78 4.59 0.63 3.18
C HIS A 78 5.25 0.95 1.83
N CYS A 79 4.42 1.31 0.85
CA CYS A 79 4.83 1.46 -0.54
C CYS A 79 5.56 2.74 -0.91
N LYS A 80 5.41 3.81 -0.09
CA LYS A 80 5.81 5.16 -0.47
C LYS A 80 7.30 5.28 -0.83
N THR A 81 8.12 4.39 -0.30
CA THR A 81 9.57 4.38 -0.46
C THR A 81 9.98 3.94 -1.86
N SER A 82 9.42 2.85 -2.38
CA SER A 82 9.90 2.25 -3.63
C SER A 82 8.95 2.50 -4.79
N MET A 83 7.63 2.48 -4.57
CA MET A 83 6.60 2.46 -5.62
C MET A 83 6.95 1.54 -6.81
N SER A 84 7.70 0.46 -6.53
CA SER A 84 8.23 -0.46 -7.52
C SER A 84 7.41 -1.75 -7.47
N PRO A 85 6.69 -2.12 -8.55
CA PRO A 85 5.86 -3.31 -8.56
C PRO A 85 6.68 -4.57 -8.24
N ALA A 86 7.91 -4.66 -8.74
CA ALA A 86 8.80 -5.79 -8.49
C ALA A 86 9.16 -5.92 -7.00
N ILE A 87 9.45 -4.82 -6.32
CA ILE A 87 9.81 -4.84 -4.88
C ILE A 87 8.56 -5.11 -4.04
N LEU A 88 7.45 -4.43 -4.35
CA LEU A 88 6.24 -4.48 -3.54
C LEU A 88 5.55 -5.84 -3.61
N ARG A 89 5.54 -6.49 -4.77
CA ARG A 89 5.00 -7.85 -4.89
C ARG A 89 5.82 -8.86 -4.10
N ARG A 90 7.15 -8.70 -4.05
CA ARG A 90 8.03 -9.54 -3.21
C ARG A 90 7.78 -9.33 -1.71
N ALA A 91 7.43 -8.12 -1.28
CA ALA A 91 7.04 -7.90 0.12
C ALA A 91 5.82 -8.75 0.53
N VAL A 92 4.90 -9.00 -0.41
CA VAL A 92 3.76 -9.89 -0.20
C VAL A 92 4.17 -11.36 -0.34
N SER A 93 4.74 -11.75 -1.49
CA SER A 93 5.00 -13.16 -1.81
C SER A 93 6.16 -13.80 -1.03
N GLU A 94 7.16 -13.00 -0.64
CA GLU A 94 8.37 -13.48 0.07
C GLU A 94 8.46 -12.89 1.49
N GLY A 95 7.95 -11.67 1.71
CA GLY A 95 8.04 -10.96 2.98
C GLY A 95 6.88 -11.22 3.95
N GLY A 96 5.89 -12.02 3.55
CA GLY A 96 4.73 -12.37 4.39
C GLY A 96 3.79 -11.20 4.68
N ALA A 97 3.84 -10.12 3.91
CA ALA A 97 2.89 -9.03 4.06
C ALA A 97 1.49 -9.47 3.60
N TRP A 98 0.46 -9.27 4.44
CA TRP A 98 -0.93 -9.60 4.09
C TRP A 98 -1.53 -8.62 3.08
N GLY A 99 -0.93 -7.44 2.98
CA GLY A 99 -1.34 -6.33 2.14
C GLY A 99 -0.27 -5.24 2.18
N LEU A 100 -0.56 -4.12 1.52
CA LEU A 100 0.39 -3.01 1.43
C LEU A 100 -0.23 -1.70 1.90
N SER A 101 0.58 -0.86 2.55
CA SER A 101 0.15 0.47 2.96
C SER A 101 0.56 1.57 1.96
N ALA A 102 -0.36 2.49 1.70
CA ALA A 102 -0.22 3.65 0.82
C ALA A 102 -0.43 4.94 1.61
N ALA A 103 0.10 6.05 1.12
CA ALA A 103 -0.07 7.38 1.73
C ALA A 103 -1.11 8.25 1.01
N THR A 104 -1.45 7.94 -0.24
CA THR A 104 -2.39 8.74 -1.05
C THR A 104 -3.32 7.86 -1.88
N PRO A 105 -4.51 8.36 -2.27
CA PRO A 105 -5.40 7.63 -3.18
C PRO A 105 -4.73 7.29 -4.52
N ALA A 106 -3.90 8.19 -5.06
CA ALA A 106 -3.15 7.91 -6.30
C ALA A 106 -2.20 6.71 -6.16
N GLN A 107 -1.57 6.53 -4.98
CA GLN A 107 -0.76 5.35 -4.71
C GLN A 107 -1.66 4.11 -4.61
N VAL A 108 -2.84 4.19 -4.00
CA VAL A 108 -3.82 3.08 -3.99
C VAL A 108 -4.14 2.65 -5.43
N CYS A 109 -4.43 3.59 -6.34
CA CYS A 109 -4.68 3.29 -7.75
C CYS A 109 -3.50 2.55 -8.40
N ALA A 110 -2.27 2.98 -8.15
CA ALA A 110 -1.07 2.33 -8.66
C ALA A 110 -0.90 0.91 -8.10
N LEU A 111 -1.13 0.71 -6.79
CA LEU A 111 -1.07 -0.62 -6.16
C LEU A 111 -2.09 -1.59 -6.76
N ARG A 112 -3.29 -1.11 -7.08
CA ARG A 112 -4.28 -1.92 -7.81
C ARG A 112 -3.76 -2.38 -9.18
N GLN A 113 -3.11 -1.51 -9.94
CA GLN A 113 -2.46 -1.87 -11.21
C GLN A 113 -1.29 -2.86 -11.04
N PHE A 114 -0.62 -2.83 -9.89
CA PHE A 114 0.45 -3.78 -9.55
C PHE A 114 -0.11 -5.16 -9.13
N GLY A 115 -1.44 -5.33 -9.12
CA GLY A 115 -2.13 -6.55 -8.72
C GLY A 115 -2.22 -6.74 -7.20
N ILE A 116 -2.20 -5.67 -6.42
CA ILE A 116 -2.29 -5.72 -4.96
C ILE A 116 -3.76 -5.68 -4.53
N ARG A 117 -4.23 -6.77 -3.92
CA ARG A 117 -5.63 -6.93 -3.49
C ARG A 117 -5.96 -6.31 -2.15
N ASN A 118 -5.01 -6.29 -1.22
CA ASN A 118 -5.19 -5.71 0.11
C ASN A 118 -4.40 -4.42 0.23
N VAL A 119 -5.11 -3.29 0.35
CA VAL A 119 -4.49 -1.98 0.47
C VAL A 119 -4.99 -1.25 1.71
N PHE A 120 -4.04 -0.77 2.50
CA PHE A 120 -4.28 0.09 3.64
C PHE A 120 -3.81 1.51 3.32
N LEU A 121 -4.73 2.45 3.12
CA LEU A 121 -4.39 3.87 3.08
C LEU A 121 -4.06 4.34 4.51
N ALA A 122 -2.78 4.40 4.84
CA ALA A 122 -2.27 4.88 6.13
C ALA A 122 -2.33 6.42 6.21
N ASN A 123 -3.50 6.98 5.90
CA ASN A 123 -3.85 8.39 5.92
C ASN A 123 -5.39 8.54 5.86
N GLU A 124 -5.90 9.70 6.19
CA GLU A 124 -7.32 10.03 6.05
C GLU A 124 -7.70 10.21 4.58
N LEU A 125 -8.83 9.61 4.19
CA LEU A 125 -9.38 9.75 2.84
C LEU A 125 -10.37 10.92 2.77
N VAL A 126 -9.84 12.11 2.53
CA VAL A 126 -10.64 13.36 2.53
C VAL A 126 -10.87 13.98 1.16
N ASP A 127 -10.25 13.43 0.11
CA ASP A 127 -10.40 13.94 -1.27
C ASP A 127 -11.63 13.32 -1.97
N PRO A 128 -12.63 14.11 -2.38
CA PRO A 128 -13.84 13.59 -3.02
C PRO A 128 -13.60 12.75 -4.28
N ALA A 129 -12.57 13.06 -5.08
CA ALA A 129 -12.26 12.28 -6.28
C ALA A 129 -11.67 10.91 -5.91
N GLY A 130 -10.78 10.87 -4.91
CA GLY A 130 -10.25 9.65 -4.32
C GLY A 130 -11.35 8.77 -3.72
N ILE A 131 -12.29 9.36 -2.97
CA ILE A 131 -13.43 8.62 -2.38
C ILE A 131 -14.27 7.95 -3.46
N ARG A 132 -14.69 8.71 -4.48
CA ARG A 132 -15.49 8.17 -5.60
C ARG A 132 -14.75 7.09 -6.38
N TRP A 133 -13.44 7.24 -6.56
CA TRP A 133 -12.65 6.23 -7.25
C TRP A 133 -12.59 4.93 -6.44
N ILE A 134 -12.36 5.01 -5.13
CA ILE A 134 -12.33 3.85 -4.24
C ILE A 134 -13.69 3.16 -4.19
N ASP A 135 -14.78 3.93 -4.10
CA ASP A 135 -16.14 3.41 -4.17
C ASP A 135 -16.38 2.58 -5.43
N GLN A 136 -16.09 3.16 -6.61
CA GLN A 136 -16.23 2.47 -7.89
C GLN A 136 -15.37 1.20 -7.95
N TRP A 137 -14.12 1.27 -7.47
CA TRP A 137 -13.22 0.13 -7.46
C TRP A 137 -13.76 -1.01 -6.58
N GLN A 138 -14.22 -0.71 -5.37
CA GLN A 138 -14.73 -1.69 -4.42
C GLN A 138 -16.06 -2.31 -4.89
N GLN A 139 -16.92 -1.55 -5.58
CA GLN A 139 -18.13 -2.11 -6.18
C GLN A 139 -17.81 -3.11 -7.32
N GLN A 140 -16.74 -2.86 -8.08
CA GLN A 140 -16.30 -3.74 -9.17
C GLN A 140 -15.50 -4.95 -8.69
N HIS A 141 -14.81 -4.83 -7.56
CA HIS A 141 -13.92 -5.86 -7.00
C HIS A 141 -14.23 -6.07 -5.52
N PRO A 142 -15.37 -6.69 -5.18
CA PRO A 142 -15.80 -6.87 -3.79
C PRO A 142 -14.87 -7.78 -2.97
N ASP A 143 -14.01 -8.56 -3.63
CA ASP A 143 -12.98 -9.40 -3.02
C ASP A 143 -11.68 -8.63 -2.69
N HIS A 144 -11.55 -7.36 -3.11
CA HIS A 144 -10.41 -6.53 -2.78
C HIS A 144 -10.57 -5.84 -1.42
N GLY A 145 -9.61 -6.02 -0.52
CA GLY A 145 -9.57 -5.33 0.75
C GLY A 145 -9.14 -3.87 0.62
N PHE A 146 -9.88 -2.98 1.27
CA PHE A 146 -9.51 -1.56 1.43
C PHE A 146 -9.78 -1.09 2.86
N LEU A 147 -8.81 -0.38 3.43
CA LEU A 147 -8.87 0.21 4.76
C LEU A 147 -8.27 1.62 4.71
N CYS A 148 -8.84 2.59 5.43
CA CYS A 148 -8.21 3.90 5.63
C CYS A 148 -8.35 4.40 7.06
N TYR A 149 -7.63 5.46 7.42
CA TYR A 149 -7.85 6.14 8.69
C TYR A 149 -9.05 7.08 8.64
N VAL A 150 -9.67 7.27 9.80
CA VAL A 150 -10.56 8.38 10.13
C VAL A 150 -10.13 8.96 11.47
N ASP A 151 -10.21 10.27 11.63
CA ASP A 151 -9.82 10.94 12.87
C ASP A 151 -10.77 12.07 13.29
N SER A 152 -11.86 12.24 12.54
CA SER A 152 -12.83 13.33 12.74
C SER A 152 -14.20 12.98 12.15
N LEU A 153 -15.25 13.50 12.78
CA LEU A 153 -16.62 13.41 12.27
C LEU A 153 -16.78 14.05 10.88
N GLN A 154 -15.99 15.09 10.60
CA GLN A 154 -16.00 15.72 9.28
C GLN A 154 -15.42 14.79 8.21
N GLY A 155 -14.36 14.03 8.52
CA GLY A 155 -13.82 13.00 7.64
C GLY A 155 -14.85 11.91 7.35
N VAL A 156 -15.56 11.42 8.38
CA VAL A 156 -16.65 10.44 8.20
C VAL A 156 -17.75 10.97 7.28
N LYS A 157 -18.22 12.21 7.51
CA LYS A 157 -19.25 12.83 6.66
C LYS A 157 -18.82 12.96 5.19
N LEU A 158 -17.54 13.24 4.93
CA LEU A 158 -17.01 13.29 3.56
C LEU A 158 -17.06 11.91 2.89
N LEU A 159 -16.75 10.85 3.63
CA LEU A 159 -16.89 9.47 3.15
C LEU A 159 -18.36 9.17 2.83
N GLU A 160 -19.27 9.41 3.77
CA GLU A 160 -20.71 9.17 3.58
C GLU A 160 -21.28 9.94 2.39
N GLN A 161 -20.84 11.19 2.18
CA GLN A 161 -21.31 12.03 1.09
C GLN A 161 -20.86 11.54 -0.30
N HIS A 162 -19.71 10.86 -0.39
CA HIS A 162 -19.07 10.55 -1.67
C HIS A 162 -18.95 9.06 -2.00
N LEU A 163 -19.20 8.16 -1.04
CA LEU A 163 -19.40 6.74 -1.30
C LEU A 163 -20.79 6.53 -1.91
N GLY A 164 -20.86 5.90 -3.08
CA GLY A 164 -22.08 5.66 -3.84
C GLY A 164 -22.73 4.29 -3.63
N GLY A 165 -22.06 3.38 -2.91
CA GLY A 165 -22.63 2.07 -2.57
C GLY A 165 -21.63 1.07 -1.97
N ALA A 166 -20.32 1.32 -2.07
CA ALA A 166 -19.32 0.49 -1.43
C ALA A 166 -19.32 0.67 0.09
N GLN A 167 -19.13 -0.44 0.80
CA GLN A 167 -18.73 -0.41 2.20
C GLN A 167 -17.21 -0.48 2.27
N ILE A 168 -16.60 0.44 3.00
CA ILE A 168 -15.16 0.44 3.27
C ILE A 168 -14.90 0.25 4.75
N ALA A 169 -13.80 -0.43 5.08
CA ALA A 169 -13.35 -0.51 6.45
C ALA A 169 -12.58 0.77 6.82
N VAL A 170 -12.74 1.23 8.06
CA VAL A 170 -12.00 2.37 8.60
C VAL A 170 -11.34 2.01 9.92
N LEU A 171 -10.18 2.61 10.18
CA LEU A 171 -9.54 2.60 11.49
C LEU A 171 -9.58 4.01 12.06
N LEU A 172 -9.97 4.12 13.32
CA LEU A 172 -9.83 5.38 14.03
C LEU A 172 -8.34 5.62 14.34
N GLU A 173 -7.78 6.73 13.88
CA GLU A 173 -6.40 7.12 14.20
C GLU A 173 -6.35 7.82 15.57
N MET A 174 -5.48 7.34 16.45
CA MET A 174 -5.15 7.98 17.72
C MET A 174 -3.74 8.57 17.66
N SER A 175 -3.54 9.74 18.27
CA SER A 175 -2.23 10.38 18.32
C SER A 175 -2.04 11.18 19.60
N VAL A 176 -0.77 11.46 19.89
CA VAL A 176 -0.34 12.25 21.04
C VAL A 176 -0.49 13.76 20.78
N SER A 177 -0.48 14.55 21.86
CA SER A 177 -0.40 16.02 21.77
C SER A 177 0.84 16.45 20.98
N GLY A 178 0.68 17.42 20.07
CA GLY A 178 1.74 17.84 19.14
C GLY A 178 2.03 16.86 17.99
N GLY A 179 1.31 15.73 17.92
CA GLY A 179 1.34 14.83 16.77
C GLY A 179 0.69 15.46 15.53
N ARG A 180 0.79 14.75 14.39
CA ARG A 180 0.31 15.24 13.09
C ARG A 180 -1.22 15.14 12.96
N THR A 181 -1.75 13.97 12.60
CA THR A 181 -3.18 13.65 12.42
C THR A 181 -3.71 12.88 13.65
N GLY A 182 -4.98 12.48 13.70
CA GLY A 182 -5.51 11.57 14.72
C GLY A 182 -6.26 12.24 15.88
N CYS A 183 -7.06 11.46 16.61
CA CYS A 183 -7.72 11.87 17.84
C CYS A 183 -6.73 12.04 19.00
N ARG A 184 -6.91 13.08 19.83
CA ARG A 184 -6.04 13.37 20.98
C ARG A 184 -6.54 12.81 22.30
N SER A 185 -7.80 12.40 22.37
CA SER A 185 -8.41 11.86 23.58
C SER A 185 -9.32 10.66 23.26
N PRO A 186 -9.46 9.72 24.21
CA PRO A 186 -10.44 8.63 24.09
C PRO A 186 -11.88 9.12 23.93
N GLN A 187 -12.22 10.30 24.47
CA GLN A 187 -13.56 10.87 24.34
C GLN A 187 -13.86 11.28 22.90
N ALA A 188 -12.94 12.02 22.25
CA ALA A 188 -13.10 12.40 20.85
C ALA A 188 -13.15 11.17 19.93
N ALA A 189 -12.39 10.13 20.29
CA ALA A 189 -12.41 8.85 19.61
C ALA A 189 -13.79 8.17 19.67
N LEU A 190 -14.41 8.15 20.85
CA LEU A 190 -15.74 7.59 21.06
C LEU A 190 -16.85 8.39 20.38
N GLU A 191 -16.65 9.69 20.15
CA GLU A 191 -17.61 10.51 19.41
C GLU A 191 -17.65 10.17 17.91
N ILE A 192 -16.58 9.60 17.37
CA ILE A 192 -16.46 9.22 15.95
C ILE A 192 -16.87 7.76 15.70
N ALA A 193 -16.68 6.87 16.69
CA ALA A 193 -16.91 5.43 16.60
C ALA A 193 -18.38 5.04 16.75
#